data_AF-A0A6M1SRP3-F1
#
_entry.id   AF-A0A6M1SRP3-F1
#
_cell.length_a   1.000
_cell.length_b   1.000
_cell.length_c   1.000
_cell.angle_alpha   90.00
_cell.angle_beta   90.00
_cell.angle_gamma   90.00
#
_symmetry.space_group_name_H-M   'P 1'
#
loop_
_entity.id
_entity.type
_entity.pdbx_description
1 polymer ?
#
loop_
_entity_poly.entity_id
_entity_poly.type
_entity_poly.pdbx_seq_one_letter_code
_entity_poly.pdbx_strand_id
1 'polypeptide(L)'
;MNFTIRPDLAVQFGWGAGDKLEVMVGEGEHHGLVRYRKNNSVGSVDVVKRAGVHDSHYFTLTLGHLSAYVDRSEPKRWINAEVVEDGWVEFVLPSWADETAPRKTGQAPAQTVPASRAIAEAANFKRPTRSVTAGMMGDPPAGRSALAEKQGA
;
A
#
# COMPACT_ATOMS: atom_id res chain seq x y z
N MET A 1 18.15 3.91 7.75
CA MET A 1 16.87 4.30 7.14
C MET A 1 17.03 5.64 6.46
N ASN A 2 16.78 5.68 5.15
CA ASN A 2 16.96 6.87 4.32
C ASN A 2 15.70 7.08 3.46
N PHE A 3 15.23 8.31 3.40
CA PHE A 3 14.10 8.70 2.57
C PHE A 3 14.57 9.58 1.42
N THR A 4 13.97 9.39 0.25
CA THR A 4 14.17 10.24 -0.92
C THR A 4 12.85 10.90 -1.25
N ILE A 5 12.86 12.22 -1.34
CA ILE A 5 11.66 13.04 -1.51
C ILE A 5 11.79 13.81 -2.80
N ARG A 6 10.71 13.81 -3.59
CA ARG A 6 10.63 14.59 -4.81
C ARG A 6 10.56 16.09 -4.49
N PRO A 7 11.07 16.99 -5.35
CA PRO A 7 11.02 18.42 -5.10
C PRO A 7 9.61 18.98 -4.87
N ASP A 8 8.60 18.47 -5.59
CA ASP A 8 7.21 18.91 -5.45
C ASP A 8 6.64 18.63 -4.06
N LEU A 9 6.92 17.44 -3.51
CA LEU A 9 6.50 17.08 -2.15
C LEU A 9 7.23 17.90 -1.09
N ALA A 10 8.54 18.13 -1.27
CA ALA A 10 9.31 18.97 -0.35
C ALA A 10 8.73 20.40 -0.27
N VAL A 11 8.31 20.97 -1.40
CA VAL A 11 7.62 22.27 -1.44
C VAL A 11 6.26 22.20 -0.73
N GLN A 12 5.47 21.15 -0.96
CA GLN A 12 4.18 20.96 -0.26
C GLN A 12 4.35 20.87 1.26
N PHE A 13 5.43 20.27 1.74
CA PHE A 13 5.74 20.16 3.17
C PHE A 13 6.40 21.42 3.75
N GLY A 14 6.73 22.42 2.92
CA GLY A 14 7.45 23.63 3.34
C GLY A 14 8.91 23.37 3.72
N TRP A 15 9.53 22.33 3.17
CA TRP A 15 10.91 21.93 3.43
C TRP A 15 11.86 22.40 2.33
N GLY A 16 13.03 22.89 2.73
CA GLY A 16 14.09 23.35 1.85
C GLY A 16 15.45 22.74 2.22
N ALA A 17 16.43 22.94 1.35
CA ALA A 17 17.79 22.48 1.59
C ALA A 17 18.38 23.16 2.84
N GLY A 18 18.93 22.37 3.76
CA GLY A 18 19.52 22.87 5.01
C GLY A 18 18.52 23.08 6.15
N ASP A 19 17.22 22.84 5.93
CA ASP A 19 16.26 22.76 7.03
C ASP A 19 16.56 21.54 7.90
N LYS A 20 16.23 21.66 9.19
CA LYS A 20 16.26 20.57 10.16
C LYS A 20 14.84 20.16 10.51
N LEU A 21 14.63 18.85 10.54
CA LEU A 21 13.37 18.23 10.90
C LEU A 21 13.46 17.64 12.30
N GLU A 22 12.49 17.99 13.12
CA GLU A 22 12.12 17.25 14.32
C GLU A 22 11.45 15.95 13.89
N VAL A 23 11.83 14.86 14.54
CA VAL A 23 11.39 13.51 14.20
C VAL A 23 10.72 12.89 15.40
N MET A 24 9.54 12.32 15.19
CA MET A 24 8.86 11.49 16.16
C MET A 24 8.59 10.12 15.54
N VAL A 25 9.12 9.07 16.16
CA VAL A 25 8.90 7.68 15.75
C VAL A 25 7.69 7.17 16.51
N GLY A 26 6.70 6.65 15.79
CA GLY A 26 5.51 6.09 16.38
C GLY A 26 5.79 4.76 17.10
N GLU A 27 5.20 4.60 18.27
CA GLU A 27 5.31 3.40 19.11
C GLU A 27 3.93 2.78 19.36
N GLY A 28 3.90 1.51 19.77
CA GLY A 28 2.67 0.82 20.15
C GLY A 28 1.65 0.77 19.00
N GLU A 29 0.53 1.46 19.15
CA GLU A 29 -0.53 1.51 18.12
C GLU A 29 -0.16 2.36 16.90
N HIS A 30 0.86 3.21 17.01
CA HIS A 30 1.41 4.03 15.94
C HIS A 30 2.72 3.46 15.38
N HIS A 31 3.06 2.21 15.75
CA HIS A 31 4.24 1.53 15.21
C HIS A 31 4.16 1.50 13.68
N GLY A 32 5.28 1.79 13.02
CA GLY A 32 5.32 1.93 11.56
C GLY A 32 4.99 3.32 11.04
N LEU A 33 4.71 4.31 11.91
CA LEU A 33 4.55 5.70 11.53
C LEU A 33 5.79 6.51 11.92
N VAL A 34 6.23 7.41 11.05
CA VAL A 34 7.30 8.38 11.38
C VAL A 34 6.82 9.78 11.03
N ARG A 35 6.80 10.67 12.02
CA ARG A 35 6.37 12.05 11.82
C ARG A 35 7.56 12.99 11.75
N TYR A 36 7.45 13.96 10.85
CA TYR A 36 8.45 14.99 10.60
C TYR A 36 7.81 16.36 10.73
N ARG A 37 8.50 17.28 11.40
CA ARG A 37 8.11 18.69 11.43
C ARG A 37 9.34 19.56 11.25
N LYS A 38 9.22 20.59 10.42
CA LYS A 38 10.30 21.57 10.28
C LYS A 38 10.49 22.31 11.60
N ASN A 39 11.67 22.16 12.19
CA ASN A 39 12.01 22.82 13.43
C ASN A 39 13.53 22.98 13.52
N ASN A 40 14.02 24.15 13.09
CA ASN A 40 15.46 24.40 12.99
C ASN A 40 16.17 24.51 14.35
N SER A 41 15.41 24.63 15.45
CA SER A 41 15.96 24.80 16.80
C SER A 41 16.26 23.47 17.49
N VAL A 42 15.43 22.43 17.27
CA VAL A 42 15.57 21.10 17.91
C VAL A 42 15.69 19.95 16.91
N GLY A 43 15.56 20.23 15.61
CA GLY A 43 15.57 19.22 14.57
C GLY A 43 16.88 18.44 14.51
N SER A 44 16.76 17.12 14.38
CA SER A 44 17.88 16.18 14.39
C SER A 44 18.20 15.62 13.00
N VAL A 45 17.32 15.82 12.01
CA VAL A 45 17.49 15.31 10.65
C VAL A 45 17.61 16.46 9.66
N ASP A 46 18.71 16.48 8.90
CA ASP A 46 18.95 17.49 7.87
C ASP A 46 18.24 17.13 6.56
N VAL A 47 17.60 18.13 5.95
CA VAL A 47 17.06 18.07 4.60
C VAL A 47 18.18 18.38 3.61
N VAL A 48 18.71 17.34 2.96
CA VAL A 48 19.85 17.50 2.03
C VAL A 48 19.37 17.46 0.59
N LYS A 49 19.62 18.52 -0.18
CA LYS A 49 19.40 18.54 -1.63
C LYS A 49 20.52 17.76 -2.34
N ARG A 50 20.14 16.88 -3.25
CA ARG A 50 21.04 16.06 -4.07
C ARG A 50 20.74 16.29 -5.56
N ALA A 51 21.80 16.30 -6.37
CA ALA A 51 21.66 16.31 -7.81
C ALA A 51 21.20 14.93 -8.31
N GLY A 52 20.24 14.94 -9.22
CA GLY A 52 19.76 13.77 -9.95
C GLY A 52 20.28 13.75 -11.39
N VAL A 53 19.67 12.91 -12.22
CA VAL A 53 20.02 12.80 -13.64
C VAL A 53 19.37 13.96 -14.42
N HIS A 54 19.97 14.41 -15.51
CA HIS A 54 19.42 15.44 -16.40
C HIS A 54 19.05 16.75 -15.69
N ASP A 55 19.95 17.28 -14.86
CA ASP A 55 19.76 18.55 -14.12
C ASP A 55 18.54 18.53 -13.15
N SER A 56 17.99 17.35 -12.87
CA SER A 56 17.00 17.17 -11.81
C SER A 56 17.66 17.22 -10.43
N HIS A 57 16.84 17.40 -9.40
CA HIS A 57 17.29 17.26 -8.02
C HIS A 57 16.23 16.54 -7.20
N TYR A 58 16.65 16.04 -6.05
CA TYR A 58 15.78 15.43 -5.05
C TYR A 58 16.30 15.77 -3.66
N PHE A 59 15.48 15.53 -2.64
CA PHE A 59 15.86 15.72 -1.25
C PHE A 59 16.05 14.38 -0.57
N THR A 60 17.00 14.30 0.37
CA THR A 60 17.24 13.11 1.18
C THR A 60 17.15 13.43 2.65
N LEU A 61 16.47 12.55 3.39
CA LEU A 61 16.44 12.54 4.86
C LEU A 61 17.13 11.28 5.35
N THR A 62 18.03 11.41 6.32
CA THR A 62 18.78 10.28 6.89
C THR A 62 18.47 10.16 8.37
N LEU A 63 17.81 9.08 8.78
CA LEU A 63 17.52 8.79 10.19
C LEU A 63 18.49 7.79 10.80
N GLY A 64 19.27 7.09 9.97
CA GLY A 64 20.14 6.02 10.44
C GLY A 64 19.35 4.76 10.82
N HIS A 65 19.97 3.87 11.58
CA HIS A 65 19.32 2.67 12.07
C HIS A 65 18.47 3.01 13.30
N LEU A 66 17.23 2.51 13.35
CA LEU A 66 16.33 2.66 14.48
C LEU A 66 16.10 1.27 15.07
N SER A 67 16.47 1.09 16.34
CA SER A 67 16.38 -0.20 17.04
C SER A 67 14.96 -0.75 17.18
N ALA A 68 13.95 0.10 17.00
CA ALA A 68 12.54 -0.30 16.97
C ALA A 68 12.17 -1.11 15.73
N TYR A 69 13.01 -1.14 14.69
CA TYR A 69 12.72 -1.77 13.41
C TYR A 69 13.71 -2.90 13.08
N VAL A 70 13.34 -3.73 12.10
CA VAL A 70 14.18 -4.85 11.64
C VAL A 70 15.57 -4.38 11.24
N ASP A 71 16.60 -5.08 11.74
CA ASP A 71 17.98 -4.84 11.35
C ASP A 71 18.35 -5.65 10.10
N ARG A 72 17.78 -5.26 8.96
CA ARG A 72 18.11 -5.86 7.65
C ARG A 72 17.98 -4.84 6.53
N SER A 73 18.61 -5.14 5.39
CA SER A 73 18.49 -4.35 4.18
C SER A 73 17.20 -4.70 3.43
N GLU A 74 16.38 -3.69 3.15
CA GLU A 74 15.15 -3.82 2.37
C GLU A 74 15.28 -3.07 1.04
N PRO A 75 14.66 -3.55 -0.06
CA PRO A 75 14.58 -2.79 -1.30
C PRO A 75 13.82 -1.49 -1.10
N LYS A 76 14.17 -0.47 -1.90
CA LYS A 76 13.46 0.82 -1.89
C LYS A 76 12.01 0.63 -2.29
N ARG A 77 11.09 1.24 -1.54
CA ARG A 77 9.65 1.22 -1.81
C ARG A 77 9.10 2.63 -1.72
N TRP A 78 8.03 2.88 -2.48
CA TRP A 78 7.22 4.07 -2.30
C TRP A 78 6.46 3.96 -0.98
N ILE A 79 6.32 5.08 -0.30
CA ILE A 79 5.60 5.21 0.96
C ILE A 79 4.55 6.29 0.81
N ASN A 80 3.50 6.20 1.63
CA ASN A 80 2.51 7.25 1.73
C ASN A 80 2.97 8.31 2.71
N ALA A 81 2.70 9.56 2.39
CA ALA A 81 2.96 10.70 3.24
C ALA A 81 1.69 11.55 3.34
N GLU A 82 1.33 11.94 4.55
CA GLU A 82 0.15 12.76 4.82
C GLU A 82 0.54 13.96 5.69
N VAL A 83 -0.01 15.14 5.37
CA VAL A 83 0.15 16.33 6.21
C VAL A 83 -0.91 16.27 7.29
N VAL A 84 -0.46 16.23 8.54
CA VAL A 84 -1.28 16.18 9.75
C VAL A 84 -1.34 17.58 10.37
N GLU A 85 -2.17 17.76 11.38
CA GLU A 85 -2.29 19.00 12.15
C GLU A 85 -0.94 19.49 12.71
N ASP A 86 -0.85 20.80 12.96
CA ASP A 86 0.34 21.47 13.52
C ASP A 86 1.64 21.35 12.70
N GLY A 87 1.52 21.13 11.38
CA GLY A 87 2.64 21.12 10.45
C GLY A 87 3.49 19.84 10.52
N TRP A 88 2.95 18.78 11.12
CA TRP A 88 3.54 17.45 11.05
C TRP A 88 3.25 16.81 9.69
N VAL A 89 4.23 16.08 9.18
CA VAL A 89 4.09 15.22 8.01
C VAL A 89 4.35 13.80 8.45
N GLU A 90 3.35 12.94 8.33
CA GLU A 90 3.40 11.55 8.74
C GLU A 90 3.74 10.65 7.55
N PHE A 91 4.78 9.83 7.70
CA PHE A 91 5.19 8.82 6.75
C PHE A 91 4.75 7.46 7.25
N VAL A 92 4.01 6.74 6.40
CA VAL A 92 3.59 5.36 6.67
C VAL A 92 4.65 4.41 6.13
N LEU A 93 5.32 3.69 7.03
CA LEU A 93 6.35 2.74 6.66
C LEU A 93 5.73 1.48 6.00
N PRO A 94 6.48 0.78 5.14
CA PRO A 94 6.01 -0.47 4.56
C PRO A 94 5.85 -1.57 5.61
N SER A 95 5.14 -2.65 5.25
CA SER A 95 4.78 -3.76 6.13
C SER A 95 5.94 -4.46 6.85
N TRP A 96 7.18 -4.31 6.40
CA TRP A 96 8.35 -4.83 7.12
C TRP A 96 8.49 -4.16 8.50
N ALA A 97 8.00 -2.93 8.67
CA ALA A 97 8.06 -2.21 9.94
C ALA A 97 7.18 -2.88 10.99
N ASP A 98 6.07 -3.49 10.59
CA ASP A 98 5.12 -4.17 11.47
C ASP A 98 5.67 -5.49 12.05
N GLU A 99 6.74 -6.05 11.47
CA GLU A 99 7.35 -7.29 11.95
C GLU A 99 7.90 -7.16 13.38
N THR A 100 8.30 -5.94 13.76
CA THR A 100 8.79 -5.60 15.11
C THR A 100 7.75 -4.91 15.97
N ALA A 101 6.51 -4.78 15.49
CA ALA A 101 5.45 -4.14 16.25
C ALA A 101 5.24 -4.86 17.59
N PRO A 102 5.11 -4.12 18.70
CA PRO A 102 4.73 -4.72 19.98
C PRO A 102 3.38 -5.42 19.78
N ARG A 103 3.37 -6.76 19.83
CA ARG A 103 2.14 -7.54 19.68
C ARG A 103 1.16 -7.08 20.76
N LYS A 104 -0.03 -6.62 20.36
CA LYS A 104 -1.13 -6.41 21.31
C LYS A 104 -1.36 -7.73 22.03
N THR A 105 -1.35 -7.70 23.36
CA THR A 105 -1.61 -8.85 24.23
C THR A 105 -2.94 -9.48 23.80
N GLY A 106 -2.90 -10.59 23.06
CA GLY A 106 -4.10 -11.25 22.51
C GLY A 106 -4.06 -11.56 21.01
N GLN A 107 -3.12 -11.03 20.23
CA GLN A 107 -2.90 -11.52 18.86
C GLN A 107 -2.14 -12.84 18.88
N ALA A 108 -2.85 -13.94 18.64
CA ALA A 108 -2.26 -15.25 18.38
C ALA A 108 -1.20 -15.10 17.27
N PRO A 109 -0.05 -15.79 17.37
CA PRO A 109 0.96 -15.74 16.33
C PRO A 109 0.32 -16.11 15.00
N ALA A 110 0.49 -15.26 13.97
CA ALA A 110 0.09 -15.58 12.62
C ALA A 110 0.76 -16.91 12.24
N GLN A 111 -0.02 -17.98 12.20
CA GLN A 111 0.47 -19.26 11.73
C GLN A 111 0.83 -19.08 10.27
N THR A 112 2.12 -19.20 9.96
CA THR A 112 2.63 -19.36 8.61
C THR A 112 1.98 -20.61 8.06
N VAL A 113 0.91 -20.46 7.29
CA VAL A 113 0.28 -21.58 6.59
C VAL A 113 1.25 -21.96 5.47
N PRO A 114 1.87 -23.16 5.48
CA PRO A 114 2.67 -23.58 4.35
C PRO A 114 1.77 -23.65 3.11
N ALA A 115 2.20 -23.01 2.03
CA ALA A 115 1.48 -22.83 0.76
C ALA A 115 1.10 -24.14 0.03
N SER A 116 1.33 -25.30 0.63
CA SER A 116 1.14 -26.61 0.01
C SER A 116 -0.20 -27.27 0.32
N ARG A 117 -1.07 -26.66 1.15
CA ARG A 117 -2.37 -27.25 1.52
C ARG A 117 -3.61 -26.51 1.01
N ALA A 118 -3.45 -25.33 0.39
CA ALA A 118 -4.58 -24.52 -0.10
C ALA A 118 -5.23 -25.04 -1.40
N ILE A 119 -4.66 -26.06 -2.05
CA ILE A 119 -5.24 -26.62 -3.30
C ILE A 119 -6.24 -27.76 -3.01
N ALA A 120 -6.20 -28.38 -1.82
CA ALA A 120 -7.07 -29.53 -1.52
C ALA A 120 -8.46 -29.17 -1.01
N GLU A 121 -8.67 -27.95 -0.50
CA GLU A 121 -9.94 -27.54 0.12
C GLU A 121 -10.88 -26.77 -0.82
N ALA A 122 -10.47 -26.55 -2.07
CA ALA A 122 -11.31 -25.94 -3.11
C ALA A 122 -12.24 -26.97 -3.82
N ALA A 123 -12.12 -28.26 -3.52
CA ALA A 123 -12.80 -29.34 -4.26
C ALA A 123 -14.14 -29.80 -3.65
N ASN A 124 -14.63 -29.21 -2.56
CA ASN A 124 -15.78 -29.76 -1.82
C ASN A 124 -16.98 -28.82 -1.63
N PHE A 125 -17.12 -27.77 -2.44
CA PHE A 125 -18.39 -27.05 -2.54
C PHE A 125 -19.36 -27.79 -3.47
N LYS A 126 -20.16 -28.69 -2.87
CA LYS A 126 -21.42 -29.17 -3.44
C LYS A 126 -22.29 -27.95 -3.79
N ARG A 127 -22.56 -27.73 -5.09
CA ARG A 127 -23.53 -26.72 -5.56
C ARG A 127 -24.92 -27.04 -4.99
N PRO A 128 -25.56 -26.14 -4.24
CA PRO A 128 -26.97 -26.29 -3.92
C PRO A 128 -27.84 -26.04 -5.15
N THR A 129 -28.80 -26.94 -5.34
CA THR A 129 -29.83 -26.99 -6.38
C THR A 129 -30.99 -26.02 -6.13
N ARG A 130 -31.51 -25.45 -7.23
CA ARG A 130 -32.83 -24.79 -7.46
C ARG A 130 -32.98 -23.37 -6.90
N SER A 131 -33.69 -22.42 -7.52
CA SER A 131 -34.76 -22.46 -8.53
C SER A 131 -34.81 -21.11 -9.26
N VAL A 132 -34.74 -21.09 -10.60
CA VAL A 132 -35.24 -19.96 -11.39
C VAL A 132 -36.32 -20.52 -12.29
N THR A 133 -37.51 -19.95 -12.14
CA THR A 133 -38.78 -20.26 -12.77
C THR A 133 -38.68 -20.50 -14.27
N ALA A 134 -38.82 -21.76 -14.69
CA ALA A 134 -39.34 -22.14 -16.00
C ALA A 134 -40.79 -22.57 -15.81
N GLY A 135 -41.72 -21.88 -16.47
CA GLY A 135 -43.12 -22.29 -16.47
C GLY A 135 -44.10 -21.18 -16.78
N MET A 136 -44.12 -20.66 -18.02
CA MET A 136 -45.35 -20.47 -18.79
C MET A 136 -45.05 -19.80 -20.14
N MET A 137 -45.46 -20.50 -21.20
CA MET A 137 -45.83 -19.97 -22.52
C MET A 137 -44.74 -19.94 -23.61
N GLY A 138 -44.67 -21.05 -24.36
CA GLY A 138 -44.65 -20.99 -25.82
C GLY A 138 -43.38 -21.46 -26.51
N ASP A 139 -43.17 -22.78 -26.58
CA ASP A 139 -42.29 -23.40 -27.58
C ASP A 139 -42.79 -23.03 -29.00
N PRO A 140 -41.96 -22.50 -29.91
CA PRO A 140 -42.31 -22.45 -31.32
C PRO A 140 -42.26 -23.86 -31.92
N PRO A 141 -43.26 -24.28 -32.73
CA PRO A 141 -43.34 -25.65 -33.23
C PRO A 141 -42.22 -25.97 -34.22
N ALA A 142 -41.68 -27.18 -34.10
CA ALA A 142 -40.65 -27.72 -34.97
C ALA A 142 -41.22 -28.10 -36.35
N GLY A 143 -40.57 -27.63 -37.44
CA GLY A 143 -40.67 -28.29 -38.74
C GLY A 143 -40.95 -27.45 -39.99
N ARG A 144 -40.27 -26.32 -40.24
CA ARG A 144 -40.13 -25.81 -41.62
C ARG A 144 -38.72 -25.33 -41.93
N SER A 145 -37.94 -26.24 -42.50
CA SER A 145 -36.77 -25.97 -43.34
C SER A 145 -37.16 -25.12 -44.56
N ALA A 146 -36.33 -24.11 -44.91
CA ALA A 146 -36.12 -23.46 -46.23
C ALA A 146 -35.59 -22.02 -45.97
N LEU A 147 -34.40 -21.53 -46.36
CA LEU A 147 -33.46 -21.89 -47.42
C LEU A 147 -34.16 -22.33 -48.72
N ALA A 148 -35.09 -21.49 -49.18
CA ALA A 148 -35.53 -21.44 -50.57
C ALA A 148 -36.07 -20.03 -50.88
N GLU A 149 -35.55 -19.49 -51.99
CA GLU A 149 -36.20 -18.54 -52.90
C GLU A 149 -36.33 -17.07 -52.44
N LYS A 150 -35.47 -16.16 -52.94
CA LYS A 150 -35.47 -15.56 -54.30
C LYS A 150 -36.53 -14.46 -54.45
N GLN A 151 -36.02 -13.24 -54.63
CA GLN A 151 -36.64 -12.08 -55.32
C GLN A 151 -37.81 -11.32 -54.68
N GLY A 152 -37.62 -9.99 -54.58
CA GLY A 152 -38.63 -9.03 -55.03
C GLY A 152 -39.15 -8.02 -54.00
N ALA A 153 -38.44 -6.89 -53.86
CA ALA A 153 -39.01 -5.55 -53.87
C ALA A 153 -37.92 -4.55 -54.25
#